data_AF-A0A6V8JUY9-F1
#
_entry.id   AF-A0A6V8JUY9-F1
#
_cell.length_a   1.000
_cell.length_b   1.000
_cell.length_c   1.000
_cell.angle_alpha   90.00
_cell.angle_beta   90.00
_cell.angle_gamma   90.00
#
_symmetry.space_group_name_H-M   'P 1'
#
loop_
_entity.id
_entity.type
_entity.pdbx_description
1 polymer ?
#
loop_
_entity_poly.entity_id
_entity_poly.type
_entity_poly.pdbx_seq_one_letter_code
_entity_poly.pdbx_strand_id
1 'polypeptide(L)'
;MHRRICTRFQHGRVFLVGDAAHVHSPAGGQGLNTGVQDAHHLATAMAAVAHGRAGEELLGSYTRWRKPVVRRVVREADLQNRLWLLRCPAAVTARDVAVRLADRAGLLRRYARVLANRSAGSKTNRPAGSAGRHTV
;
A
#
# COMPACT_ATOMS: atom_id res chain seq x y z
N MET A 1 -11.88 -15.72 -6.86
CA MET A 1 -11.69 -14.35 -6.33
C MET A 1 -11.33 -13.41 -7.47
N HIS A 2 -11.98 -12.26 -7.56
CA HIS A 2 -11.72 -11.27 -8.61
C HIS A 2 -10.76 -10.19 -8.09
N ARG A 3 -9.68 -9.95 -8.83
CA ARG A 3 -8.76 -8.84 -8.63
C ARG A 3 -9.03 -7.78 -9.69
N ARG A 4 -9.29 -6.55 -9.29
CA ARG A 4 -9.48 -5.42 -10.22
C ARG A 4 -8.67 -4.22 -9.74
N ILE A 5 -7.96 -3.57 -10.65
CA ILE A 5 -7.19 -2.35 -10.38
C ILE A 5 -7.42 -1.41 -11.55
N CYS A 6 -7.73 -0.15 -11.27
CA CYS A 6 -7.89 0.88 -12.30
C CYS A 6 -6.57 1.12 -13.03
N THR A 7 -6.65 1.36 -14.35
CA THR A 7 -5.47 1.68 -15.16
C THR A 7 -4.89 3.06 -14.81
N ARG A 8 -5.78 4.00 -14.46
CA ARG A 8 -5.50 5.36 -13.98
C ARG A 8 -6.28 5.62 -12.69
N PHE A 9 -5.66 6.30 -11.74
CA PHE A 9 -6.25 6.63 -10.43
C PHE A 9 -6.73 8.10 -10.39
N GLN A 10 -6.53 8.81 -11.49
CA GLN A 10 -6.90 10.21 -11.66
C GLN A 10 -7.37 10.45 -13.10
N HIS A 11 -8.36 11.31 -13.23
CA HIS A 11 -8.78 11.92 -14.48
C HIS A 11 -9.10 13.40 -14.25
N GLY A 12 -8.21 14.29 -14.69
CA GLY A 12 -8.33 15.73 -14.40
C GLY A 12 -8.36 16.00 -12.89
N ARG A 13 -9.45 16.61 -12.41
CA ARG A 13 -9.68 16.92 -10.99
C ARG A 13 -10.40 15.80 -10.21
N VAL A 14 -10.66 14.65 -10.85
CA VAL A 14 -11.32 13.49 -10.23
C VAL A 14 -10.28 12.43 -9.86
N PHE A 15 -10.39 11.90 -8.65
CA PHE A 15 -9.46 10.90 -8.09
C PHE A 15 -10.22 9.70 -7.54
N LEU A 16 -9.65 8.51 -7.70
CA LEU A 16 -10.17 7.26 -7.16
C LEU A 16 -9.27 6.76 -6.04
N VAL A 17 -9.87 6.34 -4.92
CA VAL A 17 -9.17 5.84 -3.73
C VAL A 17 -9.86 4.58 -3.18
N GLY A 18 -9.11 3.75 -2.44
CA GLY A 18 -9.66 2.53 -1.82
C GLY A 18 -10.30 1.58 -2.84
N ASP A 19 -11.43 0.98 -2.47
CA ASP A 19 -12.14 -0.02 -3.28
C ASP A 19 -12.63 0.53 -4.64
N ALA A 20 -12.81 1.84 -4.76
CA ALA A 20 -13.11 2.48 -6.05
C ALA A 20 -11.93 2.43 -7.04
N ALA A 21 -10.70 2.28 -6.54
CA ALA A 21 -9.48 2.24 -7.33
C ALA A 21 -8.86 0.84 -7.43
N HIS A 22 -9.03 0.02 -6.40
CA HIS A 22 -8.46 -1.33 -6.33
C HIS A 22 -9.27 -2.25 -5.41
N VAL A 23 -9.59 -3.45 -5.90
CA VAL A 23 -10.25 -4.51 -5.13
C VAL A 23 -9.40 -5.76 -5.21
N HIS A 24 -9.09 -6.34 -4.06
CA HIS A 24 -8.31 -7.56 -3.90
C HIS A 24 -8.93 -8.49 -2.85
N SER A 25 -8.38 -9.69 -2.71
CA SER A 25 -8.82 -10.63 -1.66
C SER A 25 -8.83 -9.95 -0.29
N PRO A 26 -9.89 -10.14 0.54
CA PRO A 26 -9.91 -9.65 1.91
C PRO A 26 -8.91 -10.36 2.83
N ALA A 27 -8.23 -11.41 2.34
CA ALA A 27 -7.17 -12.10 3.07
C ALA A 27 -6.10 -11.10 3.54
N GLY A 28 -6.00 -10.92 4.86
CA GLY A 28 -5.05 -10.00 5.50
C GLY A 28 -5.62 -8.63 5.92
N GLY A 29 -6.91 -8.33 5.71
CA GLY A 29 -7.57 -7.14 6.29
C GLY A 29 -7.01 -5.79 5.82
N GLN A 30 -6.38 -5.73 4.64
CA GLN A 30 -5.63 -4.55 4.21
C GLN A 30 -6.44 -3.52 3.41
N GLY A 31 -7.67 -3.83 2.98
CA GLY A 31 -8.47 -2.93 2.13
C GLY A 31 -8.70 -1.57 2.76
N LEU A 32 -9.28 -1.53 3.97
CA LEU A 32 -9.56 -0.29 4.70
C LEU A 32 -8.28 0.50 5.02
N ASN A 33 -7.24 -0.16 5.51
CA ASN A 33 -5.96 0.47 5.83
C ASN A 33 -5.33 1.12 4.60
N THR A 34 -5.42 0.44 3.46
CA THR A 34 -4.91 0.92 2.18
C THR A 34 -5.73 2.14 1.72
N GLY A 35 -7.06 2.11 1.84
CA GLY A 35 -7.94 3.24 1.53
C GLY A 35 -7.69 4.49 2.39
N VAL A 36 -7.46 4.34 3.69
CA VAL A 36 -7.15 5.47 4.59
C VAL A 36 -5.81 6.11 4.22
N GLN A 37 -4.79 5.31 3.89
CA GLN A 37 -3.50 5.83 3.41
C GLN A 37 -3.63 6.58 2.08
N ASP A 38 -4.49 6.09 1.18
CA ASP A 38 -4.79 6.76 -0.09
C ASP A 38 -5.40 8.14 0.15
N ALA A 39 -6.42 8.22 1.00
CA ALA A 39 -7.09 9.46 1.35
C ALA A 39 -6.15 10.46 2.02
N HIS A 40 -5.33 10.01 2.97
CA HIS A 40 -4.39 10.88 3.68
C HIS A 40 -3.34 11.51 2.76
N HIS A 41 -2.75 10.69 1.87
CA HIS A 41 -1.76 11.20 0.91
C HIS A 41 -2.40 12.21 -0.04
N LEU A 42 -3.58 11.90 -0.59
CA LEU A 42 -4.27 12.79 -1.52
C LEU A 42 -4.70 14.10 -0.85
N ALA A 43 -5.24 14.04 0.37
CA ALA A 43 -5.63 15.24 1.13
C ALA A 43 -4.43 16.17 1.39
N THR A 44 -3.27 15.61 1.72
CA THR A 44 -2.04 16.38 1.92
C THR A 44 -1.58 17.06 0.62
N ALA A 45 -1.61 16.33 -0.50
CA ALA A 45 -1.24 16.87 -1.80
C ALA A 45 -2.23 17.97 -2.27
N MET A 46 -3.53 17.73 -2.11
CA MET A 46 -4.59 18.70 -2.42
C MET A 46 -4.44 19.98 -1.59
N ALA A 47 -4.17 19.87 -0.29
CA ALA A 47 -3.93 21.03 0.56
C ALA A 47 -2.67 21.81 0.14
N ALA A 48 -1.60 21.12 -0.24
CA ALA A 48 -0.39 21.79 -0.72
C ALA A 48 -0.65 22.60 -2.01
N VAL A 49 -1.44 22.04 -2.95
CA VAL A 49 -1.83 22.74 -4.18
C VAL A 49 -2.81 23.88 -3.92
N ALA A 50 -3.84 23.66 -3.11
CA ALA A 50 -4.84 24.69 -2.79
C ALA A 50 -4.23 25.93 -2.10
N HIS A 51 -3.17 25.74 -1.31
CA HIS A 51 -2.44 26.83 -0.66
C HIS A 51 -1.29 27.40 -1.51
N GLY A 52 -1.15 27.02 -2.77
CA GLY A 52 -0.08 27.50 -3.66
C GLY A 52 1.34 27.05 -3.26
N ARG A 53 1.46 26.04 -2.38
CA ARG A 53 2.74 25.50 -1.90
C ARG A 53 3.33 24.42 -2.82
N ALA A 54 2.56 23.95 -3.79
CA ALA A 54 2.98 22.99 -4.81
C ALA A 54 2.15 23.18 -6.10
N GLY A 55 2.71 22.78 -7.24
CA GLY A 55 2.00 22.76 -8.52
C GLY A 55 1.06 21.55 -8.68
N GLU A 56 0.11 21.62 -9.62
CA GLU A 56 -0.86 20.54 -9.89
C GLU A 56 -0.19 19.21 -10.30
N GLU A 57 1.07 19.25 -10.78
CA GLU A 57 1.86 18.05 -11.07
C GLU A 57 2.02 17.12 -9.85
N LEU A 58 1.99 17.68 -8.64
CA LEU A 58 2.03 16.89 -7.41
C LEU A 58 0.84 15.94 -7.32
N LEU A 59 -0.36 16.36 -7.76
CA LEU A 59 -1.53 15.50 -7.84
C LEU A 59 -1.36 14.42 -8.91
N GLY A 60 -0.77 14.79 -10.06
CA GLY A 60 -0.41 13.87 -11.13
C GLY A 60 0.57 12.76 -10.72
N SER A 61 1.35 13.00 -9.65
CA SER A 61 2.27 12.02 -9.10
C SER A 61 1.57 10.86 -8.36
N TYR A 62 0.32 11.04 -7.92
CA TYR A 62 -0.44 10.05 -7.14
C TYR A 62 -0.55 8.69 -7.83
N THR A 63 -0.91 8.66 -9.12
CA THR A 63 -1.01 7.40 -9.88
C THR A 63 0.34 6.68 -9.96
N ARG A 64 1.45 7.43 -10.15
CA ARG A 64 2.81 6.87 -10.24
C ARG A 64 3.26 6.29 -8.90
N TRP A 65 2.98 6.98 -7.80
CA TRP A 65 3.32 6.51 -6.46
C TRP A 65 2.47 5.30 -6.05
N ARG A 66 1.17 5.31 -6.36
CA ARG A 66 0.25 4.32 -5.77
C ARG A 66 0.24 2.97 -6.47
N LYS A 67 0.37 2.96 -7.80
CA LYS A 67 0.34 1.73 -8.61
C LYS A 67 1.33 0.64 -8.16
N PRO A 68 2.62 0.92 -7.83
CA PRO A 68 3.52 -0.11 -7.32
C PRO A 68 3.14 -0.64 -5.93
N VAL A 69 2.59 0.21 -5.05
CA VAL A 69 2.15 -0.18 -3.71
C VAL A 69 0.96 -1.15 -3.79
N VAL A 70 -0.07 -0.79 -4.56
CA VAL A 70 -1.26 -1.64 -4.76
C VAL A 70 -0.86 -2.98 -5.37
N ARG A 71 0.02 -3.00 -6.39
CA ARG A 71 0.52 -4.24 -6.99
C ARG A 71 1.27 -5.15 -6.01
N ARG A 72 1.87 -4.59 -4.95
CA ARG A 72 2.56 -5.37 -3.93
C ARG A 72 1.58 -5.96 -2.92
N VAL A 73 0.68 -5.14 -2.37
CA VAL A 73 -0.38 -5.56 -1.44
C VAL A 73 -1.19 -6.71 -2.04
N VAL A 74 -1.60 -6.55 -3.30
CA VAL A 74 -2.31 -7.57 -4.07
C VAL A 74 -1.55 -8.90 -4.17
N ARG A 75 -0.25 -8.86 -4.47
CA ARG A 75 0.56 -10.08 -4.59
C ARG A 75 0.72 -10.79 -3.25
N GLU A 76 0.88 -10.02 -2.19
CA GLU A 76 0.98 -10.55 -0.82
C GLU A 76 -0.35 -11.17 -0.38
N ALA A 77 -1.48 -10.51 -0.63
CA ALA A 77 -2.81 -11.05 -0.37
C ALA A 77 -3.10 -12.34 -1.18
N ASP A 78 -2.70 -12.40 -2.45
CA ASP A 78 -2.83 -13.61 -3.29
C ASP A 78 -1.99 -14.78 -2.75
N LEU A 79 -0.75 -14.52 -2.32
CA LEU A 79 0.13 -15.54 -1.72
C LEU A 79 -0.44 -16.06 -0.40
N GLN A 80 -0.90 -15.15 0.46
CA GLN A 80 -1.53 -15.51 1.73
C GLN A 80 -2.79 -16.35 1.46
N ASN A 81 -3.68 -15.89 0.59
CA ASN A 81 -4.90 -16.64 0.25
C ASN A 81 -4.59 -18.05 -0.28
N ARG A 82 -3.57 -18.22 -1.13
CA ARG A 82 -3.14 -19.54 -1.63
C ARG A 82 -2.65 -20.47 -0.53
N LEU A 83 -1.87 -19.96 0.43
CA LEU A 83 -1.37 -20.72 1.58
C LEU A 83 -2.51 -21.16 2.52
N TRP A 84 -3.54 -20.33 2.67
CA TRP A 84 -4.70 -20.63 3.50
C TRP A 84 -5.66 -21.62 2.85
N LEU A 85 -5.78 -21.57 1.52
CA LEU A 85 -6.65 -22.45 0.73
C LEU A 85 -5.96 -23.76 0.31
N LEU A 86 -4.79 -24.11 0.85
CA LEU A 86 -4.18 -25.42 0.62
C LEU A 86 -5.13 -26.52 1.10
N ARG A 87 -5.48 -27.46 0.21
CA ARG A 87 -6.42 -28.56 0.50
C ARG A 87 -5.72 -29.91 0.65
N CYS A 88 -4.49 -30.05 0.18
CA CYS A 88 -3.74 -31.30 0.28
C CYS A 88 -3.15 -31.45 1.70
N PRO A 89 -3.40 -32.57 2.40
CA PRO A 89 -2.96 -32.76 3.79
C PRO A 89 -1.46 -32.57 3.98
N ALA A 90 -0.64 -33.12 3.07
CA ALA A 90 0.81 -32.99 3.12
C ALA A 90 1.28 -31.51 3.05
N ALA A 91 0.64 -30.67 2.23
CA ALA A 91 1.02 -29.27 2.14
C ALA A 91 0.52 -28.45 3.33
N VAL A 92 -0.63 -28.83 3.92
CA VAL A 92 -1.10 -28.23 5.18
C VAL A 92 -0.12 -28.54 6.31
N THR A 93 0.32 -29.78 6.45
CA THR A 93 1.33 -30.17 7.45
C THR A 93 2.66 -29.46 7.22
N ALA A 94 3.14 -29.40 5.97
CA ALA A 94 4.38 -28.70 5.65
C ALA A 94 4.29 -27.19 5.98
N ARG A 95 3.16 -26.54 5.66
CA ARG A 95 2.89 -25.14 6.04
C ARG A 95 2.94 -24.97 7.55
N ASP A 96 2.24 -25.83 8.30
CA ASP A 96 2.12 -25.69 9.75
C ASP A 96 3.47 -25.91 10.46
N VAL A 97 4.27 -26.86 9.98
CA VAL A 97 5.65 -27.08 10.46
C VAL A 97 6.52 -25.86 10.14
N ALA A 98 6.47 -25.34 8.92
CA ALA A 98 7.24 -24.17 8.52
C ALA A 98 6.90 -22.94 9.37
N VAL A 99 5.60 -22.69 9.64
CA VAL A 99 5.15 -21.59 10.50
C VAL A 99 5.65 -21.76 11.94
N ARG A 100 5.57 -22.98 12.51
CA ARG A 100 6.06 -23.26 13.87
C ARG A 100 7.56 -23.10 14.00
N LEU A 101 8.34 -23.50 12.98
CA LEU A 101 9.78 -23.30 12.95
C LEU A 101 10.14 -21.81 12.82
N ALA A 102 9.41 -21.05 11.99
CA ALA A 102 9.59 -19.61 11.85
C ALA A 102 9.26 -18.84 13.15
N ASP A 103 8.26 -19.30 13.92
CA ASP A 103 7.96 -18.75 15.24
C ASP A 103 9.08 -19.01 16.25
N ARG A 104 9.54 -20.27 16.33
CA ARG A 104 10.64 -20.67 17.22
C ARG A 104 11.97 -19.99 16.90
N ALA A 105 12.23 -19.72 15.62
CA ALA A 105 13.39 -18.96 15.18
C ALA A 105 13.25 -17.43 15.42
N GLY A 106 12.12 -16.96 15.96
CA GLY A 106 11.85 -15.53 16.18
C GLY A 106 11.60 -14.73 14.90
N LEU A 107 11.51 -15.39 13.74
CA LEU A 107 11.34 -14.74 12.44
C LEU A 107 9.94 -14.14 12.28
N LEU A 108 8.92 -14.73 12.91
CA LEU A 108 7.56 -14.16 12.90
C LEU A 108 7.49 -12.82 13.63
N ARG A 109 8.28 -12.60 14.71
CA ARG A 109 8.38 -11.29 15.37
C ARG A 109 9.01 -10.23 14.46
N ARG A 110 9.95 -10.64 13.59
CA ARG A 110 10.58 -9.78 12.58
C ARG A 110 9.61 -9.46 11.43
N TYR A 111 8.80 -10.43 11.02
CA TYR A 111 7.78 -10.27 9.98
C TYR A 111 6.59 -9.41 10.46
N ALA A 112 6.11 -9.61 11.68
CA ALA A 112 5.06 -8.79 12.30
C ALA A 112 5.50 -7.32 12.43
N ARG A 113 6.77 -7.07 12.77
CA ARG A 113 7.33 -5.71 12.82
C ARG A 113 7.42 -5.07 11.43
N VAL A 114 7.74 -5.85 10.38
CA VAL A 114 7.74 -5.37 8.99
C VAL A 114 6.32 -5.09 8.49
N LEU A 115 5.31 -5.89 8.87
CA LEU A 115 3.91 -5.62 8.56
C LEU A 115 3.39 -4.36 9.29
N ALA A 116 3.72 -4.21 10.58
CA ALA A 116 3.38 -3.02 11.37
C ALA A 116 4.09 -1.74 10.88
N ASN A 117 5.34 -1.83 10.43
CA ASN A 117 6.05 -0.70 9.79
C ASN A 117 5.64 -0.45 8.34
N ARG A 118 4.79 -1.29 7.73
CA ARG A 118 4.22 -1.03 6.39
C ARG A 118 2.91 -0.24 6.45
N SER A 119 2.22 -0.27 7.60
CA SER A 119 1.12 0.66 7.93
C SER A 119 1.61 2.06 8.29
N ALA A 120 2.86 2.20 8.74
CA ALA A 120 3.53 3.48 8.85
C ALA A 120 4.16 3.80 7.48
N GLY A 121 3.63 4.80 6.78
CA GLY A 121 4.00 5.13 5.41
C GLY A 121 5.52 5.18 5.16
N SER A 122 5.90 4.78 3.94
CA SER A 122 7.20 5.06 3.35
C SER A 122 7.67 6.47 3.74
N LYS A 123 8.67 6.52 4.63
CA LYS A 123 9.34 7.76 5.07
C LYS A 123 10.22 8.39 3.98
N THR A 124 10.04 8.08 2.70
CA THR A 124 11.01 8.43 1.66
C THR A 124 10.47 9.35 0.56
N ASN A 125 9.46 10.18 0.84
CA ASN A 125 9.30 11.42 0.08
C ASN A 125 8.46 12.45 0.84
N ARG A 126 9.09 13.14 1.80
CA ARG A 126 8.67 14.51 2.11
C ARG A 126 8.82 15.29 0.79
N PRO A 127 7.83 16.03 0.29
CA PRO A 127 8.06 16.92 -0.84
C PRO A 127 9.20 17.86 -0.41
N ALA A 128 10.33 17.74 -1.09
CA ALA A 128 11.47 18.60 -0.86
C ALA A 128 11.05 20.02 -1.26
N GLY A 129 10.58 20.80 -0.29
CA GLY A 129 10.64 22.24 -0.37
C GLY A 129 12.10 22.62 -0.22
N SER A 130 12.85 22.63 -1.33
CA SER A 130 14.14 23.32 -1.37
C SER A 130 13.85 24.81 -1.34
N ALA A 131 14.14 25.41 -0.18
CA ALA A 131 14.19 26.84 0.01
C ALA A 131 15.15 27.46 -1.03
N GLY A 132 14.60 28.17 -2.01
CA GLY A 132 15.34 29.20 -2.74
C GLY A 132 15.45 30.42 -1.83
N ARG A 133 16.57 30.54 -1.11
CA ARG A 133 17.00 31.80 -0.50
C ARG A 133 17.28 32.77 -1.65
N HIS A 134 16.38 33.72 -1.87
CA HIS A 134 16.73 34.97 -2.53
C HIS A 134 17.47 35.83 -1.51
N THR A 135 18.81 35.80 -1.57
CA THR A 135 19.63 36.92 -1.14
C THR A 135 19.47 38.03 -2.16
N VAL A 136 18.86 39.13 -1.73
CA VAL A 136 19.13 40.47 -2.25
C VAL A 136 20.13 41.11 -1.29
#